data_AF-A0A9X2J701-F1
#
_entry.id   AF-A0A9X2J701-F1
#
_cell.length_a   1.000
_cell.length_b   1.000
_cell.length_c   1.000
_cell.angle_alpha   90.00
_cell.angle_beta   90.00
_cell.angle_gamma   90.00
#
_symmetry.space_group_name_H-M   'P 1'
#
loop_
_entity.id
_entity.type
_entity.pdbx_description
1 polymer ?
#
loop_
_entity_poly.entity_id
_entity_poly.type
_entity_poly.pdbx_seq_one_letter_code
_entity_poly.pdbx_strand_id
1 'polypeptide(L)'
;VLAQRYACAPDAALAEAVELGWLMAAELLDMDIDISFAPVLDLDYGRSRVIGDRAFGGDGATVSALAGAFVRGMAEAGMAATGKHFPGHGWAEADSHLEIPT
;
A
#
# COMPACT_ATOMS: atom_id res chain seq x y z
N VAL A 1 8.15 3.95 6.41
CA VAL A 1 9.19 4.79 5.76
C VAL A 1 8.58 5.88 4.88
N LEU A 2 7.73 5.57 3.88
CA LEU A 2 7.11 6.59 3.02
C LEU A 2 6.23 7.61 3.77
N ALA A 3 5.35 7.20 4.69
CA ALA A 3 4.56 8.18 5.46
C ALA A 3 5.40 9.10 6.35
N GLN A 4 6.50 8.60 6.91
CA GLN A 4 7.43 9.45 7.68
C GLN A 4 8.08 10.50 6.77
N ARG A 5 8.45 10.11 5.54
CA ARG A 5 8.98 11.06 4.55
C ARG A 5 7.93 12.02 4.03
N TYR A 6 6.69 11.57 3.87
CA TYR A 6 5.58 12.41 3.46
C TYR A 6 5.35 13.58 4.42
N ALA A 7 5.55 13.36 5.73
CA ALA A 7 5.42 14.40 6.74
C ALA A 7 6.46 15.53 6.60
N CYS A 8 7.67 15.25 6.11
CA CYS A 8 8.73 16.26 5.96
C CYS A 8 8.97 16.73 4.52
N ALA A 9 8.63 15.91 3.52
CA ALA A 9 8.88 16.13 2.11
C ALA A 9 7.80 15.45 1.25
N PRO A 10 6.57 15.99 1.22
CA PRO A 10 5.42 15.32 0.61
C PRO A 10 5.61 15.04 -0.89
N ASP A 11 6.09 16.01 -1.66
CA ASP A 11 6.27 15.85 -3.11
C ASP A 11 7.29 14.76 -3.45
N ALA A 12 8.40 14.70 -2.72
CA ALA A 12 9.41 13.67 -2.89
C ALA A 12 8.87 12.28 -2.52
N ALA A 13 8.12 12.17 -1.41
CA ALA A 13 7.51 10.92 -1.00
C ALA A 13 6.44 10.43 -1.99
N LEU A 14 5.70 11.34 -2.62
CA LEU A 14 4.73 11.01 -3.67
C LEU A 14 5.43 10.55 -4.95
N ALA A 15 6.50 11.23 -5.37
CA ALA A 15 7.30 10.81 -6.53
C ALA A 15 7.87 9.40 -6.32
N GLU A 16 8.43 9.13 -5.13
CA GLU A 16 8.94 7.80 -4.79
C GLU A 16 7.84 6.74 -4.74
N ALA A 17 6.65 7.08 -4.27
CA ALA A 17 5.53 6.14 -4.31
C ALA A 17 5.13 5.79 -5.75
N VAL A 18 5.15 6.75 -6.69
CA VAL A 18 4.96 6.48 -8.13
C VAL A 18 6.07 5.55 -8.63
N GLU A 19 7.33 5.89 -8.39
CA GLU A 19 8.47 5.09 -8.86
C GLU A 19 8.43 3.65 -8.33
N LEU A 20 8.10 3.45 -7.06
CA LEU A 20 7.96 2.11 -6.48
C LEU A 20 6.80 1.32 -7.08
N GLY A 21 5.66 1.98 -7.33
CA GLY A 21 4.51 1.35 -7.97
C GLY A 21 4.83 0.93 -9.41
N TRP A 22 5.51 1.80 -10.15
CA TRP A 22 5.96 1.54 -11.51
C TRP A 22 6.99 0.42 -11.57
N LEU A 23 8.03 0.48 -10.73
CA LEU A 23 9.12 -0.50 -10.71
C LEU A 23 8.60 -1.90 -10.41
N MET A 24 7.79 -2.04 -9.36
CA MET A 24 7.19 -3.32 -8.98
C MET A 24 6.33 -3.89 -10.11
N ALA A 25 5.49 -3.07 -10.74
CA ALA A 25 4.63 -3.51 -11.83
C ALA A 25 5.44 -3.89 -13.08
N ALA A 26 6.46 -3.10 -13.45
CA ALA A 26 7.30 -3.34 -14.61
C ALA A 26 8.09 -4.66 -14.46
N GLU A 27 8.69 -4.92 -13.30
CA GLU A 27 9.41 -6.18 -13.04
C GLU A 27 8.49 -7.40 -13.10
N LEU A 28 7.27 -7.30 -12.55
CA LEU A 28 6.31 -8.41 -12.60
C LEU A 28 5.79 -8.66 -14.02
N LEU A 29 5.51 -7.61 -14.79
CA LEU A 29 5.09 -7.74 -16.19
C LEU A 29 6.18 -8.35 -17.06
N ASP A 30 7.46 -8.03 -16.83
CA ASP A 30 8.60 -8.67 -17.52
C ASP A 30 8.70 -10.18 -17.23
N MET A 31 8.13 -10.63 -16.11
CA MET A 31 8.04 -12.03 -15.71
C MET A 31 6.72 -12.71 -16.12
N ASP A 32 5.93 -12.10 -17.01
CA ASP A 32 4.59 -12.57 -17.43
C ASP A 32 3.59 -12.70 -16.25
N ILE A 33 3.70 -11.84 -15.23
CA ILE A 33 2.75 -11.77 -14.11
C ILE A 33 1.80 -10.58 -14.33
N ASP A 34 0.55 -10.87 -14.69
CA ASP A 34 -0.45 -9.87 -15.07
C ASP A 34 -0.96 -9.00 -13.91
N ILE A 35 -0.90 -9.51 -12.67
CA ILE A 35 -1.54 -8.86 -11.52
C ILE A 35 -0.74 -9.01 -10.23
N SER A 36 -0.58 -7.89 -9.53
CA SER A 36 -0.18 -7.82 -8.14
C SER A 36 -1.37 -7.45 -7.27
N PHE A 37 -1.56 -8.17 -6.17
CA PHE A 37 -2.58 -7.83 -5.17
C PHE A 37 -2.10 -6.69 -4.26
N ALA A 38 -1.87 -5.52 -4.84
CA ALA A 38 -1.35 -4.32 -4.19
C ALA A 38 -2.07 -3.06 -4.72
N PRO A 39 -2.11 -1.96 -3.95
CA PRO A 39 -1.50 -1.74 -2.64
C PRO A 39 -2.36 -2.13 -1.42
N VAL A 40 -1.71 -2.26 -0.27
CA VAL A 40 -2.39 -2.27 1.04
C VAL A 40 -2.88 -0.86 1.36
N LEU A 41 -4.16 -0.74 1.72
CA LEU A 41 -4.87 0.50 2.09
C LEU A 41 -5.25 0.54 3.57
N ASP A 42 -4.90 -0.50 4.32
CA ASP A 42 -5.13 -0.57 5.76
C ASP A 42 -4.31 0.51 6.49
N LEU A 43 -4.88 1.09 7.55
CA LEU A 43 -4.20 2.06 8.40
C LEU A 43 -3.46 1.34 9.52
N ASP A 44 -2.21 1.74 9.78
CA ASP A 44 -1.47 1.24 10.92
C ASP A 44 -1.90 1.96 12.22
N TYR A 45 -2.76 1.29 12.99
CA TYR A 45 -3.15 1.73 14.33
C TYR A 45 -2.19 1.24 15.43
N GLY A 46 -1.09 0.57 15.06
CA GLY A 46 -0.08 0.08 16.01
C GLY A 46 -0.47 -1.17 16.79
N ARG A 47 -1.51 -1.90 16.36
CA ARG A 47 -2.02 -3.09 17.07
C ARG A 47 -2.21 -4.34 16.22
N SER A 48 -2.28 -4.20 14.89
CA SER A 48 -2.53 -5.35 14.02
C SER A 48 -1.31 -6.27 13.99
N ARG A 49 -1.53 -7.57 14.23
CA ARG A 49 -0.47 -8.59 14.12
C ARG A 49 -0.10 -8.92 12.67
N VAL A 50 -0.93 -8.54 11.69
CA VAL A 50 -0.80 -8.95 10.28
C VAL A 50 -0.56 -7.80 9.31
N ILE A 51 -1.01 -6.57 9.62
CA ILE A 51 -0.78 -5.40 8.76
C ILE A 51 0.58 -4.78 9.02
N GLY A 52 0.83 -4.26 10.23
CA GLY A 52 2.13 -3.69 10.63
C GLY A 52 2.78 -2.80 9.57
N ASP A 53 4.01 -3.13 9.20
CA ASP A 53 4.84 -2.39 8.25
C ASP A 53 4.41 -2.50 6.78
N ARG A 54 3.35 -3.28 6.49
CA ARG A 54 2.73 -3.36 5.15
C ARG A 54 1.84 -2.16 4.87
N ALA A 55 1.33 -1.49 5.90
CA ALA A 55 0.57 -0.26 5.74
C ALA A 55 1.49 0.92 5.39
N PHE A 56 0.99 1.86 4.60
CA PHE A 56 1.74 3.08 4.30
C PHE A 56 1.93 3.96 5.54
N GLY A 57 0.95 3.97 6.46
CA GLY A 57 0.95 4.72 7.71
C GLY A 57 -0.39 4.64 8.45
N GLY A 58 -0.56 5.43 9.52
CA GLY A 58 -1.77 5.43 10.36
C GLY A 58 -2.80 6.53 10.07
N ASP A 59 -2.45 7.50 9.22
CA ASP A 59 -3.34 8.61 8.86
C ASP A 59 -4.00 8.37 7.50
N GLY A 60 -5.33 8.45 7.45
CA GLY A 60 -6.10 8.13 6.24
C GLY A 60 -5.80 9.03 5.05
N ALA A 61 -5.56 10.33 5.28
CA ALA A 61 -5.23 11.26 4.20
C ALA A 61 -3.85 10.97 3.60
N THR A 62 -2.86 10.71 4.47
CA THR A 62 -1.50 10.33 4.09
C THR A 62 -1.49 9.02 3.31
N VAL A 63 -2.18 7.98 3.80
CA VAL A 63 -2.30 6.69 3.12
C VAL A 63 -2.99 6.84 1.76
N SER A 64 -4.07 7.61 1.67
CA SER A 64 -4.77 7.85 0.41
C SER A 64 -3.87 8.52 -0.63
N ALA A 65 -3.07 9.52 -0.23
CA ALA A 65 -2.16 10.23 -1.12
C ALA A 65 -1.05 9.31 -1.65
N LEU A 66 -0.38 8.57 -0.74
CA LEU A 66 0.73 7.68 -1.08
C LEU A 66 0.27 6.46 -1.87
N ALA A 67 -0.81 5.80 -1.45
CA ALA A 67 -1.34 4.66 -2.18
C ALA A 67 -1.89 5.07 -3.55
N GLY A 68 -2.51 6.26 -3.66
CA GLY A 68 -2.93 6.82 -4.94
C GLY A 68 -1.75 7.09 -5.87
N ALA A 69 -0.61 7.54 -5.35
CA ALA A 69 0.63 7.69 -6.11
C ALA A 69 1.19 6.33 -6.57
N PHE A 70 1.22 5.34 -5.69
CA PHE A 70 1.61 3.98 -6.02
C PHE A 70 0.75 3.36 -7.13
N VAL A 71 -0.57 3.53 -7.04
CA VAL A 71 -1.54 3.10 -8.07
C VAL A 71 -1.27 3.77 -9.42
N ARG A 72 -0.92 5.07 -9.43
CA ARG A 72 -0.53 5.76 -10.66
C ARG A 72 0.71 5.12 -11.28
N GLY A 73 1.74 4.83 -10.49
CA GLY A 73 2.94 4.14 -10.97
C GLY A 73 2.64 2.78 -11.57
N MET A 74 1.83 1.95 -10.89
CA MET A 74 1.40 0.66 -11.43
C MET A 74 0.68 0.81 -12.78
N ALA A 75 -0.23 1.79 -12.88
CA ALA A 75 -0.97 2.05 -14.10
C ALA A 75 -0.07 2.55 -15.24
N GLU A 76 0.94 3.37 -14.94
CA GLU A 76 1.95 3.83 -15.92
C GLU A 76 2.80 2.67 -16.48
N ALA A 77 3.08 1.65 -15.67
CA ALA A 77 3.74 0.43 -16.13
C ALA A 77 2.81 -0.51 -16.93
N GLY A 78 1.49 -0.30 -16.85
CA GLY A 78 0.47 -1.10 -17.54
C GLY A 78 -0.24 -2.14 -16.65
N MET A 79 -0.07 -2.09 -15.33
CA MET A 79 -0.70 -3.04 -14.39
C MET A 79 -1.90 -2.42 -13.65
N ALA A 80 -3.00 -3.17 -13.53
CA ALA A 80 -4.13 -2.80 -12.70
C ALA A 80 -3.81 -2.95 -11.19
N ALA A 81 -4.37 -2.08 -10.35
CA ALA A 81 -4.18 -2.13 -8.90
C ALA A 81 -5.33 -2.84 -8.17
N THR A 82 -5.00 -3.51 -7.07
CA THR A 82 -5.95 -4.15 -6.14
C THR A 82 -5.80 -3.57 -4.74
N GLY A 83 -6.65 -2.60 -4.40
CA GLY A 83 -6.72 -2.07 -3.04
C GLY A 83 -7.23 -3.13 -2.06
N LYS A 84 -6.53 -3.31 -0.93
CA LYS A 84 -6.91 -4.30 0.09
C LYS A 84 -6.63 -3.81 1.53
N HIS A 85 -7.34 -4.29 2.54
CA HIS A 85 -8.36 -5.34 2.54
C HIS A 85 -9.70 -4.72 2.95
N PHE A 86 -10.57 -4.40 1.98
CA PHE A 86 -11.82 -3.70 2.28
C PHE A 86 -12.66 -4.45 3.35
N PRO A 87 -13.25 -3.76 4.34
CA PRO A 87 -13.28 -2.30 4.54
C PRO A 87 -12.09 -1.73 5.33
N GLY A 88 -11.11 -2.54 5.67
CA GLY A 88 -9.92 -2.19 6.44
C GLY A 88 -9.64 -3.24 7.50
N HIS A 89 -8.42 -3.77 7.53
CA HIS A 89 -7.95 -4.76 8.50
C HIS A 89 -7.04 -4.16 9.57
N GLY A 90 -6.58 -2.92 9.37
CA GLY A 90 -5.59 -2.27 10.23
C GLY A 90 -5.95 -2.15 11.71
N TRP A 91 -7.26 -2.14 12.04
CA TRP A 91 -7.74 -2.09 13.43
C TRP A 91 -7.75 -3.46 14.12
N ALA A 92 -7.95 -4.53 13.36
CA ALA A 92 -8.03 -5.88 13.91
C ALA A 92 -6.67 -6.31 14.45
N GLU A 93 -6.65 -6.76 15.71
CA GLU A 93 -5.46 -7.34 16.34
C GLU A 93 -5.24 -8.80 15.92
N ALA A 94 -6.33 -9.51 15.64
CA ALA A 94 -6.29 -10.89 15.20
C ALA A 94 -5.68 -11.02 13.79
N ASP A 95 -4.88 -12.06 13.59
CA ASP A 95 -4.51 -12.49 12.26
C ASP A 95 -5.66 -13.31 11.66
N SER A 96 -6.27 -12.81 10.58
CA SER A 96 -7.40 -13.47 9.92
C SER A 96 -7.06 -14.83 9.31
N HIS A 97 -5.77 -15.17 9.18
CA HIS A 97 -5.38 -16.52 8.76
C HIS A 97 -5.61 -17.56 9.87
N LEU A 98 -5.69 -17.13 11.13
CA LEU A 98 -5.72 -18.00 12.31
C LEU A 98 -7.06 -17.94 13.04
N GLU A 99 -7.70 -16.78 13.04
CA GLU A 99 -8.88 -16.48 13.84
C GLU A 99 -9.83 -15.55 13.07
N ILE A 100 -11.11 -15.54 13.42
CA ILE A 100 -12.06 -14.57 12.84
C ILE A 100 -11.91 -13.24 13.61
N PRO A 101 -11.53 -12.13 12.95
CA PRO A 101 -11.42 -10.83 13.64
C PRO A 101 -12.78 -10.32 14.12
N THR A 102 -12.79 -9.67 15.29
CA THR A 102 -13.96 -8.98 15.86
C THR A 102 -13.79 -7.48 15.84
#